data_AF-A0A9Q0E891-F1
#
_entry.id   AF-A0A9Q0E891-F1
#
_cell.length_a   1.000
_cell.length_b   1.000
_cell.length_c   1.000
_cell.angle_alpha   90.00
_cell.angle_beta   90.00
_cell.angle_gamma   90.00
#
_symmetry.space_group_name_H-M   'P 1'
#
loop_
_entity.id
_entity.type
_entity.pdbx_description
1 polymer ?
#
loop_
_entity_poly.entity_id
_entity_poly.type
_entity_poly.pdbx_seq_one_letter_code
_entity_poly.pdbx_strand_id
1 'polypeptide(L)'
;MVLSKRRKVDTEGRIFQERWKNNYFFWEVGGKPVCLICSQQVAVAKEYNIKRHYETHAEKYGEYTGQLRTQKLNELASSLQKQQAVFSKCRDTHEG
;
A
#
# COMPACT_ATOMS: atom_id res chain seq x y z
N MET A 1 -29.86 22.44 -17.35
CA MET A 1 -29.10 21.70 -16.33
C MET A 1 -27.80 21.26 -16.96
N VAL A 2 -26.67 21.75 -16.44
CA VAL A 2 -25.35 21.54 -17.05
C VAL A 2 -25.00 20.07 -16.96
N LEU A 3 -24.90 19.39 -18.10
CA LEU A 3 -24.35 18.03 -18.16
C LEU A 3 -22.88 18.15 -17.76
N SER A 4 -22.61 17.96 -16.46
CA SER A 4 -21.27 17.86 -15.92
C SER A 4 -20.55 16.74 -16.65
N LYS A 5 -19.75 17.15 -17.64
CA LYS A 5 -18.94 16.29 -18.50
C LYS A 5 -17.95 15.57 -17.59
N ARG A 6 -18.28 14.34 -17.17
CA ARG A 6 -17.36 13.47 -16.44
C ARG A 6 -16.09 13.39 -17.27
N ARG A 7 -15.01 13.95 -16.74
CA ARG A 7 -13.70 13.90 -17.39
C ARG A 7 -13.29 12.44 -17.49
N LYS A 8 -13.16 11.92 -18.72
CA LYS A 8 -12.51 10.65 -19.02
C LYS A 8 -10.99 10.85 -18.88
N VAL A 9 -10.49 10.90 -17.65
CA VAL A 9 -9.05 10.85 -17.30
C VAL A 9 -8.97 10.19 -15.94
N ASP A 10 -9.03 8.86 -15.85
CA ASP A 10 -9.09 8.27 -14.50
C ASP A 10 -8.53 6.86 -14.32
N THR A 11 -8.16 6.15 -15.38
CA THR A 11 -7.58 4.80 -15.20
C THR A 11 -6.06 4.83 -14.97
N GLU A 12 -5.32 5.73 -15.64
CA GLU A 12 -3.85 5.80 -15.52
C GLU A 12 -3.35 6.29 -14.15
N GLY A 13 -4.25 6.78 -13.29
CA GLY A 13 -3.90 7.27 -11.94
C GLY A 13 -4.38 6.41 -10.79
N ARG A 14 -4.92 5.20 -11.05
CA ARG A 14 -5.46 4.28 -10.03
C ARG A 14 -4.82 2.90 -10.04
N ILE A 15 -3.71 2.75 -10.74
CA ILE A 15 -2.93 1.51 -10.80
C ILE A 15 -1.78 1.63 -9.81
N PHE A 16 -1.56 0.58 -9.03
CA PHE A 16 -0.44 0.52 -8.12
C PHE A 16 0.90 0.52 -8.87
N GLN A 17 1.82 1.40 -8.47
CA GLN A 17 3.14 1.51 -9.09
C GLN A 17 4.18 0.79 -8.25
N GLU A 18 4.98 -0.09 -8.85
CA GLU A 18 6.00 -0.86 -8.11
C GLU A 18 7.04 0.02 -7.41
N ARG A 19 7.33 1.21 -7.96
CA ARG A 19 8.22 2.19 -7.32
C ARG A 19 7.74 2.59 -5.92
N TRP A 20 6.43 2.52 -5.64
CA TRP A 20 5.87 2.83 -4.33
C TRP A 20 6.26 1.81 -3.26
N LYS A 21 6.63 0.58 -3.65
CA LYS A 21 7.23 -0.40 -2.75
C LYS A 21 8.47 0.19 -2.10
N ASN A 22 9.47 0.50 -2.91
CA ASN A 22 10.73 1.03 -2.39
C ASN A 22 10.55 2.46 -1.85
N ASN A 23 9.90 3.37 -2.57
CA ASN A 23 9.86 4.79 -2.19
C ASN A 23 9.01 5.07 -0.95
N TYR A 24 7.97 4.28 -0.68
CA TYR A 24 6.98 4.60 0.36
C TYR A 24 6.65 3.42 1.29
N PHE A 25 7.30 2.25 1.11
CA PHE A 25 6.98 1.02 1.84
C PHE A 25 5.52 0.56 1.69
N PHE A 26 5.01 0.59 0.45
CA PHE A 26 3.66 0.13 0.14
C PHE A 26 3.64 -1.17 -0.68
N TRP A 27 2.59 -1.97 -0.53
CA TRP A 27 2.33 -3.17 -1.34
C TRP A 27 0.89 -3.15 -1.86
N GLU A 28 0.58 -3.86 -2.94
CA GLU A 28 -0.80 -4.09 -3.39
C GLU A 28 -1.38 -5.43 -2.89
N VAL A 29 -2.41 -5.39 -2.05
CA VAL A 29 -3.12 -6.58 -1.56
C VAL A 29 -4.56 -6.50 -2.04
N GLY A 30 -5.01 -7.46 -2.85
CA GLY A 30 -6.39 -7.49 -3.38
C GLY A 30 -6.77 -6.24 -4.18
N GLY A 31 -5.81 -5.66 -4.93
CA GLY A 31 -6.02 -4.45 -5.72
C GLY A 31 -6.04 -3.15 -4.92
N LYS A 32 -5.63 -3.18 -3.64
CA LYS A 32 -5.55 -2.00 -2.77
C LYS A 32 -4.14 -1.78 -2.24
N PRO A 33 -3.63 -0.53 -2.23
CA PRO A 33 -2.37 -0.20 -1.58
C PRO A 33 -2.47 -0.41 -0.07
N VAL A 34 -1.49 -1.10 0.51
CA VAL A 34 -1.32 -1.37 1.93
C VAL A 34 0.05 -0.86 2.37
N CYS A 35 0.07 -0.07 3.44
CA CYS A 35 1.30 0.39 4.06
C CYS A 35 1.94 -0.77 4.84
N LEU A 36 3.20 -1.09 4.54
CA LEU A 36 3.93 -2.16 5.23
C LEU A 36 4.38 -1.75 6.64
N ILE A 37 4.39 -0.46 6.96
CA ILE A 37 4.83 0.07 8.26
C ILE A 37 3.75 -0.09 9.33
N CYS A 38 2.50 0.22 8.98
CA CYS A 38 1.37 0.25 9.92
C CYS A 38 0.23 -0.71 9.53
N SER A 39 0.39 -1.47 8.44
CA SER A 39 -0.59 -2.43 7.92
C SER A 39 -1.94 -1.81 7.52
N GLN A 40 -2.00 -0.48 7.34
CA GLN A 40 -3.22 0.23 6.94
C GLN A 40 -3.39 0.25 5.42
N GLN A 41 -4.64 0.13 4.96
CA GLN A 41 -4.99 0.22 3.54
C GLN A 41 -5.33 1.65 3.14
N VAL A 42 -4.90 2.05 1.94
CA VAL A 42 -5.27 3.32 1.31
C VAL A 42 -6.34 3.04 0.26
N ALA A 43 -7.51 3.69 0.38
CA ALA A 43 -8.66 3.40 -0.47
C ALA A 43 -8.44 3.69 -1.97
N VAL A 44 -7.54 4.62 -2.31
CA VAL A 44 -7.30 5.07 -3.69
C VAL A 44 -5.81 5.01 -3.99
N ALA A 45 -5.42 4.18 -4.96
CA ALA A 45 -4.06 4.01 -5.46
C ALA A 45 -3.57 5.23 -6.27
N LYS A 46 -3.38 6.36 -5.58
CA LYS A 46 -2.80 7.60 -6.10
C LYS A 46 -1.54 7.92 -5.32
N GLU A 47 -0.50 8.36 -6.03
CA GLU A 47 0.78 8.72 -5.44
C GLU A 47 0.64 9.78 -4.34
N TYR A 48 -0.22 10.78 -4.53
CA TYR A 48 -0.50 11.78 -3.49
C TYR A 48 -0.97 11.16 -2.17
N ASN A 49 -1.90 10.20 -2.21
CA ASN A 49 -2.41 9.56 -0.99
C ASN A 49 -1.33 8.71 -0.32
N ILE A 50 -0.53 8.00 -1.11
CA ILE A 50 0.55 7.13 -0.64
C ILE A 50 1.68 7.95 -0.03
N LYS A 51 2.12 9.01 -0.72
CA LYS A 51 3.16 9.91 -0.23
C LYS A 51 2.72 10.58 1.07
N ARG A 52 1.51 11.16 1.09
CA ARG A 52 0.96 11.81 2.29
C ARG A 52 0.86 10.83 3.47
N HIS A 53 0.51 9.58 3.21
CA HIS A 53 0.50 8.55 4.25
C HIS A 53 1.93 8.25 4.74
N TYR A 54 2.89 8.06 3.84
CA TYR A 54 4.28 7.80 4.19
C TYR A 54 4.93 8.96 4.97
N GLU A 55 4.56 10.21 4.71
CA GLU A 55 5.05 11.38 5.44
C GLU A 55 4.80 11.28 6.95
N THR A 56 3.74 10.58 7.38
CA THR A 56 3.48 10.31 8.82
C THR A 56 4.49 9.34 9.45
N HIS A 57 5.25 8.61 8.64
CA HIS A 57 6.27 7.64 9.04
C HIS A 57 7.69 8.09 8.66
N ALA A 58 7.83 9.20 7.94
CA ALA A 58 9.09 9.63 7.35
C ALA A 58 10.18 9.93 8.40
N GLU A 59 9.81 10.39 9.60
CA GLU A 59 10.77 10.63 10.70
C GLU A 59 11.59 9.38 11.04
N LYS A 60 10.94 8.21 11.06
CA LYS A 60 11.56 6.92 11.45
C LYS A 60 12.03 6.09 10.25
N TYR A 61 11.41 6.26 9.09
CA TYR A 61 11.67 5.40 7.92
C TYR A 61 12.30 6.14 6.74
N GLY A 62 12.53 7.45 6.88
CA GLY A 62 13.25 8.27 5.91
C GLY A 62 14.77 8.05 5.95
N GLU A 63 15.31 7.60 7.08
CA GLU A 63 16.74 7.29 7.26
C GLU A 63 17.21 6.09 6.40
N TYR A 64 16.30 5.17 6.08
CA TYR A 64 16.66 3.99 5.29
C TYR A 64 16.86 4.35 3.83
N THR A 65 18.08 4.14 3.35
CA THR A 65 18.48 4.34 1.95
C THR A 65 19.17 3.12 1.38
N GLY A 66 19.26 3.03 0.05
CA GLY A 66 19.99 1.96 -0.67
C GLY A 66 19.61 0.54 -0.26
N GLN A 67 20.61 -0.25 0.11
CA GLN A 67 20.44 -1.65 0.51
C GLN A 67 19.66 -1.80 1.82
N LEU A 68 19.92 -0.94 2.82
CA LEU A 68 19.22 -0.98 4.12
C LEU A 68 17.71 -0.79 3.92
N ARG A 69 17.33 0.11 3.02
CA ARG A 69 15.91 0.32 2.65
C ARG A 69 15.29 -0.93 2.06
N THR A 70 15.99 -1.60 1.15
CA THR A 70 15.52 -2.83 0.51
C THR A 70 15.41 -3.98 1.52
N GLN A 71 16.37 -4.12 2.43
CA GLN A 71 16.30 -5.10 3.52
C GLN A 71 15.10 -4.82 4.42
N LYS A 72 14.90 -3.57 4.84
CA LYS A 72 13.77 -3.17 5.69
C LYS A 72 12.43 -3.44 5.00
N LEU A 73 12.34 -3.20 3.71
CA LEU A 73 11.15 -3.49 2.92
C LEU A 73 10.80 -4.98 2.95
N ASN A 74 11.79 -5.85 2.73
CA ASN A 74 11.59 -7.31 2.76
C ASN A 74 11.22 -7.81 4.16
N GLU A 75 11.82 -7.23 5.21
CA GLU A 75 11.48 -7.53 6.60
C GLU A 75 10.01 -7.19 6.90
N LEU A 76 9.58 -5.98 6.57
CA LEU A 76 8.20 -5.52 6.79
C LEU A 76 7.20 -6.35 5.98
N ALA A 77 7.51 -6.65 4.71
CA ALA A 77 6.67 -7.51 3.87
C ALA A 77 6.51 -8.91 4.46
N SER A 78 7.61 -9.53 4.90
CA SER A 78 7.60 -10.84 5.54
C SER A 78 6.80 -10.84 6.85
N SER A 79 6.92 -9.78 7.64
CA SER A 79 6.13 -9.58 8.86
C SER A 79 4.63 -9.50 8.56
N LEU A 80 4.24 -8.69 7.57
CA LEU A 80 2.85 -8.54 7.15
C LEU A 80 2.27 -9.86 6.63
N GLN A 81 3.03 -10.62 5.84
CA GLN A 81 2.59 -11.92 5.34
C GLN A 81 2.35 -12.91 6.50
N LYS A 82 3.22 -12.94 7.51
CA LYS A 82 3.02 -13.78 8.71
C LYS A 82 1.76 -13.36 9.46
N GLN A 83 1.53 -12.06 9.64
CA GLN A 83 0.30 -11.55 10.25
C GLN A 83 -0.94 -12.01 9.47
N GLN A 84 -0.94 -11.85 8.14
CA GLN A 84 -2.05 -12.28 7.28
C GLN A 84 -2.28 -13.79 7.30
N ALA A 85 -1.22 -14.61 7.38
CA ALA A 85 -1.34 -16.06 7.47
C ALA A 85 -2.05 -16.50 8.77
N VAL A 86 -1.82 -15.79 9.88
CA VAL A 86 -2.51 -16.04 11.15
C VAL A 86 -4.00 -15.74 11.03
N PHE A 87 -4.39 -14.63 10.40
CA PHE A 87 -5.81 -14.29 10.21
C PHE A 87 -6.51 -15.13 9.14
N SER A 88 -5.77 -15.61 8.13
CA SER A 88 -6.30 -16.50 7.09
C SER A 88 -6.69 -17.88 7.64
N LYS A 89 -6.17 -18.26 8.83
CA LYS A 89 -6.55 -19.49 9.54
C LYS A 89 -7.94 -19.43 10.21
N CYS A 90 -8.66 -18.31 10.08
CA CYS A 90 -10.04 -18.13 10.58
C CYS A 90 -11.04 -17.81 9.45
N ARG A 91 -10.69 -18.09 8.19
CA ARG A 91 -11.55 -17.81 7.02
C ARG A 91 -12.11 -19.07 6.34
N ASP A 92 -12.24 -20.16 7.08
CA ASP A 92 -13.01 -21.33 6.68
C ASP A 92 -14.18 -21.52 7.64
N THR A 93 -15.13 -20.57 7.61
CA THR A 93 -16.54 -20.77 7.99
C THR A 93 -17.29 -19.57 7.46
N HIS A 94 -17.82 -19.70 6.24
CA HIS A 94 -19.15 -19.28 5.83
C HIS A 94 -19.15 -19.31 4.31
N GLU A 95 -19.66 -20.40 3.73
CA GLU A 95 -20.67 -20.47 2.67
C GLU A 95 -20.95 -21.97 2.45
N GLY A 96 -22.17 -22.41 2.76
CA GLY A 96 -22.64 -23.79 2.69
C GLY A 96 -23.79 -24.04 3.64
#